data_AF-A0A354YY58-F1
#
_entry.id   AF-A0A354YY58-F1
#
_cell.length_a   1.000
_cell.length_b   1.000
_cell.length_c   1.000
_cell.angle_alpha   90.00
_cell.angle_beta   90.00
_cell.angle_gamma   90.00
#
_symmetry.space_group_name_H-M   'P 1'
#
loop_
_entity.id
_entity.type
_entity.pdbx_description
1 polymer ?
#
loop_
_entity_poly.entity_id
_entity_poly.type
_entity_poly.pdbx_seq_one_letter_code
_entity_poly.pdbx_strand_id
1 'polypeptide(L)'
;GSGGNPDINALARRTVFIMVQEKRRFRERVDYITSPGWRLPKWPGGEFVHKREVYGKFFRGGVEAVITNMGVFRFDEEGVMYLDTVHPGFTPQQVKDNCSFDLNISRVSGETKPPTYYELELLYKEVDPEGIFLP
;
A
#
# COMPACT_ATOMS: atom_id res chain seq x y z
N GLY A 1 -6.02 -0.94 18.21
CA GLY A 1 -4.84 -0.38 18.90
C GLY A 1 -3.70 -0.25 17.91
N SER A 2 -2.67 0.53 18.23
CA SER A 2 -1.51 0.73 17.35
C SER A 2 -0.64 -0.52 17.16
N GLY A 3 -0.52 -1.35 18.21
CA GLY A 3 0.45 -2.44 18.23
C GLY A 3 1.87 -1.93 17.95
N GLY A 4 2.68 -2.72 17.23
CA GLY A 4 4.01 -2.33 16.76
C GLY A 4 4.05 -1.62 15.40
N ASN A 5 2.90 -1.40 14.76
CA ASN A 5 2.86 -0.78 13.43
C ASN A 5 3.41 0.65 13.36
N PRO A 6 3.27 1.53 14.38
CA PRO A 6 3.89 2.84 14.35
C PRO A 6 5.41 2.74 14.21
N ASP A 7 6.06 1.90 15.01
CA ASP A 7 7.52 1.77 15.03
C ASP A 7 8.04 1.17 13.73
N ILE A 8 7.36 0.14 13.21
CA ILE A 8 7.68 -0.46 11.91
C ILE A 8 7.60 0.60 10.81
N ASN A 9 6.50 1.34 10.72
CA ASN A 9 6.32 2.33 9.66
C ASN A 9 7.17 3.59 9.88
N ALA A 10 7.57 3.90 11.10
CA ALA A 10 8.49 4.99 11.42
C ALA A 10 9.93 4.66 10.96
N LEU A 11 10.41 3.45 11.26
CA LEU A 11 11.84 3.14 11.26
C LEU A 11 12.30 2.14 10.18
N ALA A 12 11.39 1.35 9.61
CA ALA A 12 11.72 0.44 8.52
C ALA A 12 12.05 1.22 7.23
N ARG A 13 12.95 0.65 6.42
CA ARG A 13 13.34 1.26 5.14
C ARG A 13 12.24 1.12 4.08
N ARG A 14 11.57 -0.03 4.05
CA ARG A 14 10.50 -0.36 3.11
C ARG A 14 9.43 -1.14 3.85
N THR A 15 8.18 -0.70 3.74
CA THR A 15 7.00 -1.44 4.23
C THR A 15 6.03 -1.67 3.09
N VAL A 16 5.26 -2.75 3.18
CA VAL A 16 4.20 -3.08 2.24
C VAL A 16 2.92 -3.29 3.03
N PHE A 17 1.81 -2.70 2.59
CA PHE A 17 0.49 -2.94 3.16
C PHE A 17 -0.26 -3.95 2.29
N ILE A 18 -0.97 -4.86 2.95
CA ILE A 18 -1.89 -5.79 2.29
C ILE A 18 -3.28 -5.52 2.87
N MET A 19 -4.25 -5.25 2.01
CA MET A 19 -5.62 -4.98 2.44
C MET A 19 -6.64 -5.25 1.34
N VAL A 20 -7.87 -5.57 1.72
CA VAL A 20 -8.99 -5.64 0.77
C VAL A 20 -9.34 -4.23 0.31
N GLN A 21 -9.51 -4.06 -1.01
CA GLN A 21 -9.98 -2.83 -1.63
C GLN A 21 -11.47 -2.66 -1.33
N GLU A 22 -11.79 -1.61 -0.57
CA GLU A 22 -13.16 -1.18 -0.31
C GLU A 22 -13.19 0.35 -0.30
N LYS A 23 -14.20 0.95 -0.93
CA LYS A 23 -14.34 2.42 -0.99
C LYS A 23 -14.25 3.10 0.37
N ARG A 24 -14.80 2.49 1.42
CA ARG A 24 -14.76 3.00 2.80
C ARG A 24 -13.37 2.98 3.45
N ARG A 25 -12.45 2.14 2.96
CA ARG A 25 -11.08 2.01 3.50
C ARG A 25 -10.09 2.93 2.80
N PHE A 26 -10.30 3.19 1.51
CA PHE A 26 -9.48 4.10 0.69
C PHE A 26 -10.05 5.52 0.74
N ARG A 27 -9.86 6.19 1.87
CA ARG A 27 -10.35 7.56 2.12
C ARG A 27 -9.27 8.61 1.85
N GLU A 28 -9.70 9.80 1.45
CA GLU A 28 -8.80 10.96 1.30
C GLU A 28 -8.10 11.30 2.63
N ARG A 29 -8.84 11.20 3.74
CA ARG A 29 -8.31 11.39 5.10
C ARG A 29 -8.79 10.27 6.01
N VAL A 30 -7.87 9.69 6.77
CA VAL A 30 -8.18 8.71 7.82
C VAL A 30 -8.54 9.43 9.11
N ASP A 31 -9.41 8.82 9.90
CA ASP A 31 -9.87 9.39 11.17
C ASP A 31 -8.75 9.39 12.23
N TYR A 32 -7.82 8.42 12.15
CA TYR A 32 -6.69 8.30 13.06
C TYR A 32 -5.47 7.67 12.36
N ILE A 33 -4.29 8.25 12.55
CA ILE A 33 -3.04 7.73 12.01
C ILE A 33 -2.44 6.76 13.03
N THR A 34 -2.74 5.46 12.87
CA THR A 34 -2.05 4.40 13.64
C THR A 34 -0.63 4.17 13.14
N SER A 35 -0.42 4.26 11.83
CA SER A 35 0.85 3.94 11.16
C SER A 35 1.27 5.13 10.30
N PRO A 36 2.46 5.72 10.52
CA PRO A 36 2.91 6.84 9.73
C PRO A 36 3.09 6.52 8.24
N GLY A 37 2.34 7.21 7.37
CA GLY A 37 2.51 7.19 5.91
C GLY A 37 3.54 8.20 5.41
N TRP A 38 3.45 8.59 4.14
CA TRP A 38 4.35 9.57 3.53
C TRP A 38 4.07 11.02 3.89
N ARG A 39 2.83 11.35 4.24
CA ARG A 39 2.41 12.69 4.67
C ARG A 39 1.96 12.63 6.12
N LEU A 40 2.51 13.50 6.96
CA LEU A 40 2.27 13.50 8.41
C LEU A 40 2.09 14.91 8.95
N PRO A 41 1.23 15.11 9.96
CA PRO A 41 1.07 16.41 10.59
C PRO A 41 2.35 16.79 11.35
N LYS A 42 2.90 17.97 11.06
CA LYS A 42 4.05 18.54 11.77
C LYS A 42 3.59 19.36 12.97
N TRP A 43 3.91 18.91 14.18
CA TRP A 43 3.63 19.68 15.40
C TRP A 43 4.59 20.88 15.57
N PRO A 44 4.13 22.04 16.09
CA PRO A 44 2.79 22.30 16.60
C PRO A 44 1.74 22.79 15.60
N GLY A 45 2.08 22.97 14.31
CA GLY A 45 1.21 23.58 13.31
C GLY A 45 0.13 22.67 12.71
N GLY A 46 0.28 21.35 12.80
CA GLY A 46 -0.67 20.37 12.27
C GLY A 46 -0.68 20.25 10.74
N GLU A 47 0.14 21.02 10.03
CA GLU A 47 0.27 20.96 8.57
C GLU A 47 0.82 19.60 8.14
N PHE A 48 0.21 19.01 7.11
CA PHE A 48 0.66 17.74 6.53
C PHE A 48 1.85 17.96 5.61
N VAL A 49 3.03 17.64 6.11
CA VAL A 49 4.29 17.75 5.36
C VAL A 49 4.80 16.36 4.98
N HIS A 50 5.80 16.32 4.09
CA HIS A 50 6.44 15.07 3.73
C HIS A 50 7.16 14.46 4.95
N LYS A 51 7.07 13.14 5.12
CA LYS A 51 7.64 12.40 6.26
C LYS A 51 9.12 12.70 6.49
N ARG A 52 9.88 12.92 5.42
CA ARG A 52 11.30 13.29 5.51
C ARG A 52 11.53 14.57 6.34
N GLU A 53 10.64 15.54 6.24
CA GLU A 53 10.75 16.79 7.02
C GLU A 53 10.48 16.55 8.51
N VAL A 54 9.50 15.69 8.82
CA VAL A 54 9.15 15.36 10.22
C VAL A 54 10.28 14.57 10.89
N TYR A 55 10.90 13.62 10.18
CA TYR A 55 11.91 12.72 10.73
C TYR A 55 13.34 13.26 10.61
N GLY A 56 13.58 14.21 9.70
CA GLY A 56 14.90 14.79 9.45
C GLY A 56 15.97 13.72 9.23
N LYS A 57 17.06 13.78 10.01
CA LYS A 57 18.18 12.84 9.95
C LYS A 57 17.82 11.38 10.27
N PHE A 58 16.66 11.12 10.86
CA PHE A 58 16.19 9.78 11.19
C PHE A 58 15.31 9.17 10.08
N PHE A 59 15.10 9.89 8.98
CA PHE A 59 14.34 9.36 7.85
C PHE A 59 15.06 8.16 7.23
N ARG A 60 14.37 7.01 7.18
CA ARG A 60 14.90 5.74 6.64
C ARG A 60 14.18 5.24 5.40
N GLY A 61 13.02 5.79 5.08
CA GLY A 61 12.14 5.34 4.01
C GLY A 61 10.68 5.30 4.44
N GLY A 62 9.88 4.50 3.77
CA GLY A 62 8.44 4.49 3.96
C GLY A 62 7.74 3.36 3.23
N VAL A 63 6.46 3.58 2.98
CA VAL A 63 5.60 2.61 2.33
C VAL A 63 5.98 2.50 0.87
N GLU A 64 6.40 1.32 0.46
CA GLU A 64 6.78 1.02 -0.91
C GLU A 64 5.56 0.75 -1.78
N ALA A 65 4.62 -0.03 -1.26
CA ALA A 65 3.46 -0.49 -2.00
C ALA A 65 2.27 -0.80 -1.09
N VAL A 66 1.08 -0.70 -1.67
CA VAL A 66 -0.15 -1.28 -1.12
C VAL A 66 -0.63 -2.34 -2.10
N ILE A 67 -0.79 -3.57 -1.64
CA ILE A 67 -1.27 -4.70 -2.43
C ILE A 67 -2.70 -5.00 -1.99
N THR A 68 -3.60 -5.09 -2.95
CA THR A 68 -5.02 -5.35 -2.68
C THR A 68 -5.52 -6.53 -3.50
N ASN A 69 -6.77 -6.93 -3.29
CA ASN A 69 -7.41 -7.92 -4.16
C ASN A 69 -7.66 -7.42 -5.59
N MET A 70 -7.50 -6.11 -5.88
CA MET A 70 -7.77 -5.53 -7.22
C MET A 70 -6.50 -5.09 -7.98
N GLY A 71 -5.38 -4.87 -7.29
CA GLY A 71 -4.18 -4.33 -7.92
C GLY A 71 -3.10 -3.90 -6.92
N VAL A 72 -1.99 -3.42 -7.47
CA VAL A 72 -0.83 -2.91 -6.74
C VAL A 72 -0.76 -1.41 -6.89
N PHE A 73 -0.63 -0.71 -5.77
CA PHE A 73 -0.46 0.74 -5.69
C PHE A 73 0.97 1.06 -5.25
N ARG A 74 1.50 2.16 -5.78
CA ARG A 74 2.81 2.72 -5.41
C ARG A 74 2.67 4.19 -5.09
N PHE A 75 3.79 4.81 -4.71
CA PHE A 75 3.86 6.21 -4.34
C PHE A 75 4.88 6.93 -5.22
N ASP A 76 4.60 8.17 -5.59
CA ASP A 76 5.55 9.03 -6.28
C ASP A 76 6.57 9.64 -5.30
N GLU A 77 7.45 10.49 -5.81
CA GLU A 77 8.51 11.15 -5.06
C GLU A 77 7.97 12.05 -3.93
N GLU A 78 6.74 12.52 -4.08
CA GLU A 78 6.00 13.37 -3.13
C GLU A 78 5.14 12.57 -2.14
N GLY A 79 5.18 11.24 -2.25
CA GLY A 79 4.44 10.31 -1.42
C GLY A 79 2.96 10.21 -1.77
N VAL A 80 2.56 10.62 -2.97
CA VAL A 80 1.18 10.53 -3.46
C VAL A 80 0.95 9.18 -4.11
N MET A 81 -0.15 8.53 -3.73
CA MET A 81 -0.50 7.19 -4.20
C MET A 81 -0.97 7.20 -5.66
N TYR A 82 -0.53 6.22 -6.44
CA TYR A 82 -1.03 5.93 -7.79
C TYR A 82 -1.17 4.43 -8.01
N LEU A 83 -1.96 4.04 -9.01
CA LEU A 83 -2.15 2.66 -9.43
C LEU A 83 -1.01 2.21 -10.36
N ASP A 84 -0.27 1.17 -9.96
CA ASP A 84 0.90 0.65 -10.69
C ASP A 84 0.51 -0.50 -11.65
N THR A 85 -0.20 -1.51 -11.12
CA THR A 85 -0.74 -2.62 -11.92
C THR A 85 -2.13 -3.01 -11.44
N VAL A 86 -2.92 -3.62 -12.31
CA VAL A 86 -4.27 -4.11 -11.99
C VAL A 86 -4.28 -5.63 -12.08
N HIS A 87 -4.90 -6.31 -11.13
CA HIS A 87 -4.99 -7.76 -11.16
C HIS A 87 -5.92 -8.23 -12.29
N PRO A 88 -5.66 -9.39 -12.93
CA PRO A 88 -6.53 -9.94 -13.96
C PRO A 88 -8.00 -9.99 -13.51
N GLY A 89 -8.92 -9.56 -14.38
CA GLY A 89 -10.35 -9.49 -14.10
C GLY A 89 -10.85 -8.13 -13.58
N PHE A 90 -9.95 -7.17 -13.33
CA PHE A 90 -10.31 -5.79 -12.99
C PHE A 90 -9.80 -4.80 -14.03
N THR A 91 -10.46 -3.65 -14.10
CA THR A 91 -10.03 -2.50 -14.91
C THR A 91 -9.49 -1.38 -13.99
N PRO A 92 -8.59 -0.51 -14.49
CA PRO A 92 -8.14 0.66 -13.72
C PRO A 92 -9.29 1.54 -13.23
N GLN A 93 -10.35 1.68 -14.03
CA GLN A 93 -11.53 2.46 -13.66
C GLN A 93 -12.29 1.83 -12.48
N GLN A 94 -12.49 0.52 -12.46
CA GLN A 94 -13.11 -0.17 -11.32
C GLN A 94 -12.31 0.00 -10.02
N VAL A 95 -10.98 0.01 -10.10
CA VAL A 95 -10.11 0.29 -8.94
C VAL A 95 -10.35 1.73 -8.45
N LYS A 96 -10.33 2.69 -9.38
CA LYS A 96 -10.58 4.11 -9.08
C LYS A 96 -11.96 4.35 -8.47
N ASP A 97 -12.99 3.70 -8.97
CA ASP A 97 -14.37 3.80 -8.45
C ASP A 97 -14.50 3.26 -7.02
N ASN A 98 -13.60 2.35 -6.63
CA ASN A 98 -13.43 1.81 -5.27
C ASN A 98 -12.47 2.63 -4.39
N CYS A 99 -12.10 3.85 -4.79
CA CYS A 99 -11.44 4.84 -3.94
C CYS A 99 -12.42 5.98 -3.63
N SER A 100 -12.28 6.57 -2.44
CA SER A 100 -13.00 7.80 -2.05
C SER A 100 -12.17 9.06 -2.30
N PHE A 101 -11.16 8.97 -3.16
CA PHE A 101 -10.31 10.07 -3.61
C PHE A 101 -9.99 9.86 -5.10
N ASP A 102 -9.53 10.92 -5.78
CA ASP A 102 -9.18 10.87 -7.19
C ASP A 102 -7.86 10.09 -7.39
N LEU A 103 -7.96 8.77 -7.57
CA LEU A 103 -6.81 7.92 -7.80
C LEU A 103 -6.19 8.20 -9.17
N ASN A 104 -4.88 8.42 -9.18
CA ASN A 104 -4.11 8.51 -10.42
C ASN A 104 -3.97 7.12 -11.06
N ILE A 105 -4.62 6.94 -12.21
CA ILE A 105 -4.58 5.73 -13.04
C ILE A 105 -3.82 5.92 -14.36
N SER A 106 -3.22 7.08 -14.61
CA SER A 106 -2.45 7.32 -15.85
C SER A 106 -1.10 6.61 -15.86
N ARG A 107 -0.63 6.16 -14.68
CA ARG A 107 0.65 5.46 -14.49
C ARG A 107 0.52 3.92 -14.52
N VAL A 108 -0.66 3.39 -14.83
CA VAL A 108 -0.88 1.94 -14.85
C VAL A 108 -0.03 1.30 -15.94
N SER A 109 0.85 0.40 -15.53
CA SER A 109 1.77 -0.32 -16.41
C SER A 109 1.16 -1.55 -17.08
N GLY A 110 -0.05 -1.94 -16.65
CA GLY A 110 -0.83 -3.02 -17.24
C GLY A 110 -1.36 -3.99 -16.18
N GLU A 111 -1.60 -5.22 -16.61
CA GLU A 111 -2.02 -6.29 -15.72
C GLU A 111 -0.85 -6.79 -14.85
N THR A 112 -1.14 -7.13 -13.60
CA THR A 112 -0.20 -7.79 -12.71
C THR A 112 0.13 -9.17 -13.29
N LYS A 113 1.43 -9.47 -13.42
CA LYS A 113 1.88 -10.75 -13.96
C LYS A 113 1.36 -11.90 -13.08
N PRO A 114 0.77 -12.94 -13.67
CA PRO A 114 0.39 -14.13 -12.90
C PRO A 114 1.64 -14.83 -12.37
N PRO A 115 1.52 -15.59 -11.26
CA PRO A 115 2.60 -16.42 -10.78
C PRO A 115 2.95 -17.49 -11.82
N THR A 116 4.22 -17.88 -11.85
CA THR A 116 4.70 -18.99 -12.67
C THR A 116 4.25 -20.33 -12.10
N TYR A 117 4.23 -21.38 -12.93
CA TYR A 117 3.91 -22.74 -12.48
C TYR A 117 4.85 -23.24 -11.38
N TYR A 118 6.12 -22.84 -11.43
CA TYR A 118 7.10 -23.19 -10.40
C TYR A 118 6.78 -22.52 -9.05
N GLU A 119 6.42 -21.23 -9.07
CA GLU A 119 5.99 -20.52 -7.86
C GLU A 119 4.71 -21.12 -7.28
N LEU A 120 3.75 -21.50 -8.14
CA LEU A 120 2.53 -22.19 -7.69
C LEU A 120 2.86 -23.55 -7.05
N GLU A 121 3.72 -24.36 -7.68
CA GLU A 121 4.14 -25.64 -7.13
C GLU A 121 4.81 -25.47 -5.76
N LEU A 122 5.73 -24.51 -5.64
CA LEU A 122 6.39 -24.19 -4.38
C LEU A 122 5.39 -23.77 -3.29
N LEU A 123 4.43 -22.92 -3.65
CA LEU A 123 3.41 -22.45 -2.72
C LEU A 123 2.56 -23.60 -2.17
N TYR A 124 2.05 -24.47 -3.05
CA TYR A 124 1.13 -25.56 -2.64
C TYR A 124 1.83 -26.81 -2.09
N LYS A 125 3.11 -27.05 -2.39
CA LYS A 125 3.80 -28.26 -1.93
C LYS A 125 4.76 -28.03 -0.77
N GLU A 126 5.37 -26.85 -0.67
CA GLU A 126 6.45 -26.59 0.29
C GLU A 126 6.08 -25.50 1.30
N VAL A 127 5.43 -24.41 0.85
CA VAL A 127 5.13 -23.25 1.72
C VAL A 127 3.84 -23.44 2.51
N ASP A 128 2.77 -23.89 1.85
CA ASP A 128 1.46 -24.12 2.45
C ASP A 128 0.86 -25.49 2.04
N PRO A 129 1.55 -26.60 2.34
CA PRO A 129 1.09 -27.95 1.96
C PRO A 129 -0.24 -28.35 2.62
N GLU A 130 -0.60 -27.71 3.72
CA GLU A 130 -1.84 -27.95 4.45
C GLU A 130 -3.01 -27.05 3.99
N GLY A 131 -2.76 -26.09 3.10
CA GLY A 131 -3.78 -25.18 2.56
C GLY A 131 -4.40 -24.26 3.61
N ILE A 132 -3.61 -23.83 4.60
CA ILE A 132 -4.11 -22.97 5.69
C ILE A 132 -4.40 -21.55 5.17
N PHE A 133 -3.59 -21.07 4.23
CA PHE A 133 -3.70 -19.73 3.65
C PHE A 133 -4.17 -19.75 2.20
N LEU A 134 -3.82 -20.79 1.45
CA LEU A 134 -4.21 -21.06 0.07
C LEU A 134 -5.06 -22.33 0.02
N PRO A 135 -6.36 -22.27 0.39
CA PRO A 135 -7.24 -23.42 0.43
C PRO A 135 -7.64 -23.94 -0.96
#